data_AF-A0A656PMU2-F1
#
_entry.id   AF-A0A656PMU2-F1
#
_cell.length_a   1.000
_cell.length_b   1.000
_cell.length_c   1.000
_cell.angle_alpha   90.00
_cell.angle_beta   90.00
_cell.angle_gamma   90.00
#
_symmetry.space_group_name_H-M   'P 1'
#
loop_
_entity.id
_entity.type
_entity.pdbx_description
1 polymer ?
#
loop_
_entity_poly.entity_id
_entity_poly.type
_entity_poly.pdbx_seq_one_letter_code
_entity_poly.pdbx_strand_id
1 'polypeptide(L)' 'MTTKDLQRITLFIRPSLVKFARAQAILEDLTLTTLVEKALINYLPKETIIKKADIEVDFNH' A
#
# COMPACT_ATOMS: atom_id res chain seq x y z
N MET A 1 -15.48 14.12 -17.83
CA MET A 1 -15.32 12.65 -17.74
C MET A 1 -14.40 12.39 -16.56
N THR A 2 -14.85 11.68 -15.52
CA THR A 2 -14.01 11.32 -14.36
C THR A 2 -13.21 10.07 -14.69
N THR A 3 -11.91 10.20 -14.91
CA THR A 3 -11.01 9.06 -15.16
C THR A 3 -10.84 8.28 -13.86
N LYS A 4 -11.31 7.03 -13.84
CA LYS A 4 -11.11 6.10 -12.71
C LYS A 4 -9.73 5.44 -12.87
N ASP A 5 -8.66 6.17 -12.57
CA ASP A 5 -7.27 5.69 -12.71
C ASP A 5 -6.85 4.80 -11.52
N LEU A 6 -7.68 3.83 -11.16
CA LEU A 6 -7.38 2.88 -10.08
C LEU A 6 -6.70 1.63 -10.65
N GLN A 7 -5.48 1.36 -10.19
CA GLN A 7 -4.77 0.12 -10.50
C GLN A 7 -5.08 -0.96 -9.46
N ARG A 8 -5.49 -2.15 -9.92
CA ARG A 8 -5.63 -3.32 -9.05
C ARG A 8 -4.26 -3.88 -8.71
N ILE A 9 -3.98 -4.04 -7.42
CA ILE A 9 -2.77 -4.68 -6.91
C ILE A 9 -3.13 -5.90 -6.05
N THR A 10 -2.27 -6.91 -6.04
CA THR A 10 -2.40 -8.05 -5.13
C THR A 10 -1.45 -7.87 -3.97
N LEU A 11 -1.98 -7.86 -2.75
CA LEU A 11 -1.21 -7.74 -1.51
C LEU A 11 -1.31 -9.06 -0.72
N PHE A 12 -0.17 -9.66 -0.39
CA PHE A 12 -0.10 -10.84 0.47
C PHE A 12 0.17 -10.43 1.92
N ILE A 13 -0.75 -10.74 2.82
CA ILE A 13 -0.65 -10.43 4.25
C ILE A 13 -1.15 -11.61 5.09
N ARG A 14 -0.72 -11.67 6.36
CA ARG A 14 -1.14 -12.73 7.28
C ARG A 14 -2.66 -12.75 7.43
N PRO A 15 -3.33 -13.92 7.38
CA PRO A 15 -4.78 -14.00 7.49
C PRO A 15 -5.36 -13.40 8.78
N SER A 16 -4.62 -13.50 9.89
CA SER A 16 -5.01 -12.87 11.16
C SER A 16 -5.12 -11.35 11.04
N LEU A 17 -4.16 -10.69 10.36
CA LEU A 17 -4.18 -9.25 10.14
C LEU A 17 -5.35 -8.83 9.24
N VAL A 18 -5.68 -9.61 8.21
CA VAL A 18 -6.85 -9.34 7.34
C VAL A 18 -8.14 -9.34 8.15
N LYS A 19 -8.29 -10.28 9.09
CA LYS A 19 -9.49 -10.37 9.95
C LYS A 19 -9.61 -9.14 10.84
N PHE A 20 -8.53 -8.74 11.51
CA PHE A 20 -8.53 -7.54 12.35
C PHE A 20 -8.78 -6.27 11.54
N ALA A 21 -8.11 -6.10 10.40
CA ALA A 21 -8.29 -4.95 9.52
C ALA A 21 -9.74 -4.86 8.99
N ARG A 22 -10.36 -5.99 8.64
CA ARG A 22 -11.77 -6.00 8.22
C ARG A 22 -12.72 -5.61 9.34
N ALA A 23 -12.49 -6.09 10.56
CA ALA A 23 -13.28 -5.68 11.72
C ALA A 23 -13.15 -4.17 11.98
N GLN A 24 -11.92 -3.64 11.93
CA GLN A 24 -11.66 -2.20 12.07
C GLN A 24 -12.38 -1.38 10.99
N ALA A 25 -12.31 -1.83 9.73
CA ALA A 25 -12.98 -1.14 8.64
C ALA A 25 -14.50 -1.05 8.86
N ILE A 26 -15.13 -2.11 9.38
CA ILE A 26 -16.57 -2.10 9.71
C ILE A 26 -16.87 -1.10 10.84
N LEU A 27 -16.05 -1.06 11.89
CA LEU A 27 -16.24 -0.13 13.02
C LEU A 27 -16.13 1.35 12.59
N GLU A 28 -15.31 1.63 11.59
CA GLU A 28 -15.10 2.98 11.04
C GLU A 28 -16.03 3.31 9.86
N ASP A 29 -16.96 2.43 9.49
CA ASP A 29 -17.82 2.55 8.30
C ASP A 29 -17.00 2.77 7.00
N LEU A 30 -15.87 2.07 6.89
CA LEU A 30 -14.95 2.09 5.75
C LEU A 30 -14.90 0.73 5.04
N THR A 31 -14.44 0.76 3.80
CA THR A 31 -14.05 -0.49 3.11
C THR A 31 -12.63 -0.91 3.52
N LEU A 32 -12.34 -2.22 3.43
CA LEU A 32 -10.98 -2.73 3.65
C LEU A 32 -9.96 -2.05 2.70
N THR A 33 -10.37 -1.76 1.45
CA THR A 33 -9.54 -1.04 0.48
C THR A 33 -9.17 0.34 0.99
N THR A 34 -10.16 1.12 1.42
CA THR A 34 -9.94 2.48 1.94
C THR A 34 -9.07 2.48 3.20
N LEU A 35 -9.25 1.50 4.08
CA LEU A 35 -8.42 1.35 5.27
C LEU A 35 -6.95 1.08 4.89
N VAL A 36 -6.70 0.19 3.92
CA VAL A 36 -5.35 -0.11 3.43
C VAL A 36 -4.73 1.10 2.75
N GLU A 37 -5.46 1.84 1.93
CA GLU A 37 -4.97 3.08 1.29
C GLU A 37 -4.53 4.11 2.34
N LYS A 38 -5.35 4.36 3.37
CA LYS A 38 -4.99 5.26 4.48
C LYS A 38 -3.72 4.78 5.20
N ALA A 39 -3.61 3.47 5.47
CA ALA A 39 -2.43 2.91 6.12
C ALA A 39 -1.16 3.08 5.26
N LEU A 40 -1.27 2.89 3.94
CA LEU A 40 -0.17 3.09 3.01
C LEU A 40 0.25 4.57 2.96
N ILE A 41 -0.70 5.50 2.86
CA ILE A 41 -0.42 6.95 2.87
C ILE A 41 0.25 7.36 4.19
N ASN A 42 -0.25 6.88 5.32
CA ASN A 42 0.34 7.15 6.64
C ASN A 42 1.75 6.58 6.78
N TYR A 43 2.08 5.52 6.05
CA TYR A 43 3.43 4.94 6.01
C TYR A 43 4.39 5.72 5.10
N LEU A 44 3.88 6.56 4.18
CA LEU A 44 4.73 7.36 3.32
C LEU A 44 5.50 8.40 4.15
N PRO A 45 6.79 8.65 3.84
CA PRO A 45 7.53 9.72 4.48
C PRO A 45 6.92 11.08 4.13
N LYS A 46 6.99 12.04 5.07
CA LYS A 46 6.50 13.42 4.85
C LYS A 46 7.21 14.11 3.68
N GLU A 47 8.48 13.77 3.47
CA GLU A 47 9.28 14.21 2.34
C GLU A 47 9.76 12.98 1.58
N THR A 48 9.35 12.86 0.32
CA THR A 48 9.81 11.80 -0.56
C THR A 48 11.24 12.13 -1.02
N ILE A 49 12.24 11.71 -0.23
CA ILE A 49 13.63 11.75 -0.68
C ILE A 49 13.83 10.60 -1.66
N ILE A 50 13.62 10.85 -2.96
CA ILE A 50 14.01 9.92 -4.03
C ILE A 50 15.54 9.91 -4.09
N LYS A 51 16.16 9.05 -3.29
CA LYS A 51 17.57 8.72 -3.50
C LYS A 51 17.64 7.87 -4.76
N LYS A 52 18.40 8.33 -5.77
CA LYS A 52 18.86 7.41 -6.83
C LYS A 52 19.54 6.25 -6.10
N ALA A 53 18.96 5.07 -6.19
CA ALA A 53 19.71 3.87 -5.86
C ALA A 53 20.78 3.75 -6.96
N ASP A 54 22.05 3.84 -6.57
CA ASP A 54 23.13 3.33 -7.41
C ASP A 54 22.97 1.81 -7.43
N ILE A 55 22.16 1.33 -8.37
CA ILE A 55 22.01 -0.09 -8.62
C ILE A 55 23.22 -0.48 -9.46
N GLU A 56 24.29 -0.92 -8.78
CA GLU A 56 25.38 -1.65 -9.43
C GLU A 56 24.84 -3.02 -9.82
N VAL A 57 24.41 -3.16 -11.07
CA VAL A 57 24.07 -4.45 -11.64
C VAL A 57 25.39 -5.11 -12.04
N ASP A 58 25.86 -6.05 -11.22
CA ASP A 58 27.04 -6.84 -11.53
C ASP A 58 26.64 -7.94 -12.54
N PHE A 59 26.89 -7.68 -13.82
CA PHE A 59 26.79 -8.67 -14.88
C PHE A 59 28.10 -9.45 -14.97
N ASN A 60 28.42 -10.23 -13.94
CA ASN A 60 29.56 -11.14 -14.01
C ASN A 60 29.20 -12.42 -14.76
N HIS A 61 30.16 -12.78 -15.62
CA HIS A 61 30.16 -13.59 -16.85
C HIS A 61 29.61 -15.03 -16.75
#